data_AF-A0A3D4D1P7-F1
#
_entry.id   AF-A0A3D4D1P7-F1
#
_cell.length_a   1.000
_cell.length_b   1.000
_cell.length_c   1.000
_cell.angle_alpha   90.00
_cell.angle_beta   90.00
_cell.angle_gamma   90.00
#
_symmetry.space_group_name_H-M   'P 1'
#
loop_
_entity.id
_entity.type
_entity.pdbx_description
1 polymer ?
#
loop_
_entity_poly.entity_id
_entity_poly.type
_entity_poly.pdbx_seq_one_letter_code
_entity_poly.pdbx_strand_id
1 'polypeptide(L)'
;MSDIAIIGAGVSGLTAAYELTRAGHRVVVLEKSRGFSGRAGTRRHGAVCVDHGANFFRTTDSEIAHLIHEVLPTDELVEVNGEVWTFDRSGAILPGDPVQNGEPKYSYRRGINTLGKLLQAASGVEVRREVRIASLEREDKHWLL
;
A
#
# COMPACT_ATOMS: atom_id res chain seq x y z
N MET A 1 22.30 7.11 11.71
CA MET A 1 22.28 7.91 10.47
C MET A 1 21.85 6.97 9.36
N SER A 2 20.79 7.30 8.62
CA SER A 2 20.28 6.44 7.54
C SER A 2 20.99 6.75 6.23
N ASP A 3 21.20 5.74 5.40
CA ASP A 3 21.86 5.88 4.10
C ASP A 3 20.86 6.30 3.01
N ILE A 4 19.59 5.94 3.20
CA ILE A 4 18.51 6.18 2.24
C ILE A 4 17.29 6.76 2.96
N ALA A 5 16.75 7.85 2.45
CA ALA A 5 15.47 8.42 2.86
C ALA A 5 14.42 8.19 1.78
N ILE A 6 13.25 7.67 2.15
CA ILE A 6 12.08 7.51 1.28
C ILE A 6 11.00 8.48 1.74
N ILE A 7 10.50 9.31 0.83
CA ILE A 7 9.44 10.28 1.10
C ILE A 7 8.10 9.67 0.68
N GLY A 8 7.29 9.31 1.68
CA GLY A 8 5.95 8.76 1.54
C GLY A 8 5.87 7.31 2.02
N ALA A 9 5.03 7.06 3.02
CA ALA A 9 4.71 5.71 3.49
C ALA A 9 3.51 5.13 2.72
N GLY A 10 3.44 5.37 1.42
CA GLY A 10 2.52 4.69 0.51
C GLY A 10 2.98 3.24 0.24
N VAL A 11 2.13 2.44 -0.42
CA VAL A 11 2.49 1.05 -0.78
C VAL A 11 3.81 0.99 -1.53
N SER A 12 4.02 1.86 -2.53
CA SER A 12 5.28 1.91 -3.29
C SER A 12 6.50 2.22 -2.42
N GLY A 13 6.42 3.24 -1.57
CA GLY A 13 7.54 3.63 -0.70
C GLY A 13 7.86 2.57 0.35
N LEU A 14 6.84 1.89 0.88
CA LEU A 14 7.01 0.81 1.84
C LEU A 14 7.53 -0.48 1.20
N THR A 15 7.14 -0.79 -0.04
CA THR A 15 7.73 -1.89 -0.80
C THR A 15 9.21 -1.60 -1.11
N ALA A 16 9.54 -0.37 -1.55
CA ALA A 16 10.94 0.01 -1.76
C ALA A 16 11.75 -0.07 -0.46
N ALA A 17 11.19 0.39 0.66
CA ALA A 17 11.81 0.27 1.97
C ALA A 17 12.04 -1.20 2.37
N TYR A 18 11.07 -2.07 2.10
CA TYR A 18 11.15 -3.49 2.35
C TYR A 18 12.31 -4.15 1.59
N GLU A 19 12.39 -3.93 0.28
CA GLU A 19 13.48 -4.50 -0.53
C GLU A 19 14.85 -3.96 -0.13
N LEU A 20 14.98 -2.64 0.06
CA LEU A 20 16.25 -2.02 0.43
C LEU A 20 16.73 -2.46 1.82
N THR A 21 15.82 -2.62 2.77
CA THR A 21 16.16 -3.10 4.12
C THR A 21 16.63 -4.55 4.07
N ARG A 22 15.98 -5.40 3.27
CA ARG A 22 16.42 -6.80 3.05
C ARG A 22 17.77 -6.90 2.36
N ALA A 23 18.10 -5.95 1.49
CA ALA A 23 19.42 -5.82 0.89
C ALA A 23 20.49 -5.27 1.88
N GLY A 24 20.12 -4.97 3.13
CA GLY A 24 21.04 -4.55 4.19
C GLY A 24 21.26 -3.04 4.27
N HIS A 25 20.49 -2.23 3.55
CA HIS A 25 20.59 -0.77 3.62
C HIS A 25 19.87 -0.20 4.85
N ARG A 26 20.41 0.89 5.41
CA ARG A 26 19.75 1.64 6.48
C ARG A 26 18.79 2.66 5.88
N VAL A 27 17.49 2.36 5.96
CA VAL A 27 16.43 3.15 5.35
C VAL A 27 15.61 3.88 6.43
N VAL A 28 15.18 5.11 6.16
CA VAL A 28 14.12 5.80 6.90
C VAL A 28 13.00 6.21 5.94
N VAL A 29 11.76 6.02 6.35
CA VAL A 29 10.59 6.50 5.61
C VAL A 29 10.00 7.72 6.31
N LEU A 30 9.73 8.78 5.56
CA LEU A 30 9.19 10.05 6.04
C LEU A 30 7.79 10.22 5.46
N GLU A 31 6.78 10.38 6.30
CA GLU A 31 5.37 10.49 5.89
C GLU A 31 4.69 11.68 6.53
N LYS A 32 4.08 12.54 5.71
CA LYS A 32 3.35 13.73 6.17
C LYS A 32 2.08 13.41 6.96
N SER A 33 1.50 12.24 6.76
CA SER A 33 0.21 11.83 7.29
C SER A 33 0.38 11.01 8.58
N ARG A 34 -0.73 10.79 9.30
CA ARG A 34 -0.75 9.96 10.52
C ARG A 34 -0.71 8.46 10.27
N GLY A 35 -0.97 8.02 9.04
CA GLY A 35 -1.16 6.61 8.70
C GLY A 35 -0.30 6.16 7.51
N PHE A 36 -0.32 4.85 7.28
CA PHE A 36 0.36 4.20 6.17
C PHE A 36 -0.51 4.14 4.91
N SER A 37 0.07 3.63 3.83
CA SER A 37 -0.55 3.18 2.58
C SER A 37 -0.99 4.28 1.61
N GLY A 38 -1.00 5.55 2.01
CA GLY A 38 -1.30 6.67 1.12
C GLY A 38 -2.68 6.52 0.47
N ARG A 39 -2.73 6.34 -0.85
CA ARG A 39 -3.98 6.14 -1.62
C ARG A 39 -4.69 4.81 -1.33
N ALA A 40 -4.01 3.82 -0.75
CA ALA A 40 -4.67 2.65 -0.19
C ALA A 40 -5.10 2.95 1.26
N GLY A 41 -5.90 4.00 1.43
CA GLY A 41 -6.26 4.56 2.73
C GLY A 41 -7.58 4.02 3.27
N THR A 42 -7.57 3.65 4.56
CA THR A 42 -8.76 3.21 5.31
C THR A 42 -9.09 4.23 6.39
N ARG A 43 -10.35 4.67 6.48
CA ARG A 43 -10.90 5.44 7.61
C ARG A 43 -11.69 4.51 8.53
N ARG A 44 -11.74 4.84 9.82
CA ARG A 44 -12.50 4.07 10.82
C ARG A 44 -13.53 4.97 11.48
N HIS A 45 -14.72 4.42 11.68
CA HIS A 45 -15.79 5.04 12.45
C HIS A 45 -16.45 3.96 13.31
N GLY A 46 -16.13 3.96 14.61
CA GLY A 46 -16.51 2.86 15.51
C GLY A 46 -15.94 1.52 15.00
N ALA A 47 -16.81 0.53 14.86
CA ALA A 47 -16.44 -0.80 14.33
C ALA A 47 -16.31 -0.85 12.79
N VAL A 48 -16.71 0.20 12.07
CA VAL A 48 -16.73 0.22 10.61
C VAL A 48 -15.40 0.73 10.04
N CYS A 49 -14.89 0.03 9.03
CA CYS A 49 -13.75 0.44 8.23
C CYS A 49 -14.22 0.79 6.81
N VAL A 50 -13.74 1.91 6.28
CA VAL A 50 -14.08 2.38 4.93
C VAL A 50 -12.80 2.63 4.16
N ASP A 51 -12.57 1.81 3.14
CA ASP A 51 -11.52 2.03 2.15
C ASP A 51 -12.02 3.08 1.14
N HIS A 52 -11.45 4.28 1.23
CA HIS A 52 -11.92 5.47 0.50
C HIS A 52 -11.00 5.85 -0.66
N GLY A 53 -9.92 5.09 -0.85
CA GLY A 53 -9.06 5.18 -2.02
C GLY A 53 -9.14 3.88 -2.82
N ALA A 54 -8.05 3.13 -2.93
CA ALA A 54 -8.12 1.78 -3.50
C ALA A 54 -9.05 0.88 -2.66
N ASN A 55 -9.94 0.12 -3.30
CA ASN A 55 -10.89 -0.77 -2.62
C ASN A 55 -10.43 -2.23 -2.59
N PHE A 56 -9.64 -2.62 -3.59
CA PHE A 56 -9.02 -3.94 -3.70
C PHE A 56 -7.74 -3.84 -4.54
N PHE A 57 -6.95 -4.89 -4.52
CA PHE A 57 -5.80 -5.10 -5.41
C PHE A 57 -5.84 -6.50 -6.00
N ARG A 58 -5.04 -6.75 -7.03
CA ARG A 58 -4.91 -8.08 -7.67
C ARG A 58 -3.48 -8.58 -7.56
N THR A 59 -3.31 -9.89 -7.67
CA THR A 59 -2.01 -10.57 -7.62
C THR A 59 -1.76 -11.31 -8.94
N THR A 60 -1.87 -10.60 -10.07
CA THR A 60 -1.65 -11.16 -11.42
C THR A 60 -0.18 -11.31 -11.77
N ASP A 61 0.69 -10.55 -11.10
CA ASP A 61 2.13 -10.67 -11.18
C ASP A 61 2.64 -11.69 -10.14
N SER A 62 3.58 -12.55 -10.54
CA SER A 62 4.09 -13.63 -9.69
C SER A 62 4.89 -13.15 -8.48
N GLU A 63 5.65 -12.06 -8.60
CA GLU A 63 6.41 -11.50 -7.48
C GLU A 63 5.45 -10.87 -6.46
N ILE A 64 4.42 -10.18 -6.94
CA ILE A 64 3.35 -9.65 -6.08
C ILE A 64 2.59 -10.80 -5.41
N ALA A 65 2.25 -11.86 -6.15
CA ALA A 65 1.55 -13.02 -5.60
C ALA A 65 2.36 -13.71 -4.50
N HIS A 66 3.65 -13.95 -4.71
CA HIS A 66 4.54 -14.52 -3.70
C HIS A 66 4.61 -13.63 -2.45
N LEU A 67 4.80 -12.31 -2.63
CA LEU A 67 4.85 -11.37 -1.50
C LEU A 67 3.56 -11.40 -0.67
N ILE A 68 2.40 -11.38 -1.32
CA ILE A 68 1.11 -11.31 -0.64
C ILE A 68 0.70 -12.63 0.01
N HIS A 69 0.91 -13.75 -0.68
CA HIS A 69 0.36 -15.05 -0.25
C HIS A 69 1.32 -15.89 0.58
N GLU A 70 2.63 -15.69 0.42
CA GLU A 70 3.65 -16.55 1.03
C GLU A 70 4.56 -15.82 2.03
N VAL A 71 4.83 -14.53 1.80
CA VAL A 71 5.77 -13.75 2.63
C VAL A 71 5.06 -12.98 3.73
N LEU A 72 3.97 -12.27 3.39
CA LEU A 72 3.22 -11.47 4.36
C LEU A 72 2.18 -12.32 5.10
N PRO A 73 1.85 -12.00 6.36
CA PRO A 73 0.75 -12.65 7.08
C PRO A 73 -0.59 -12.57 6.34
N THR A 74 -1.27 -13.69 6.21
CA THR A 74 -2.52 -13.83 5.43
C THR A 74 -3.78 -13.91 6.29
N ASP A 75 -3.69 -13.89 7.62
CA ASP A 75 -4.83 -14.04 8.54
C ASP A 75 -5.96 -13.03 8.30
N GLU A 76 -5.58 -11.83 7.88
CA GLU A 76 -6.48 -10.71 7.60
C GLU A 76 -6.81 -10.56 6.12
N LEU A 77 -6.12 -11.29 5.23
CA LEU A 77 -6.32 -11.22 3.78
C LEU A 77 -7.68 -11.82 3.44
N VAL A 78 -8.44 -11.14 2.58
CA VAL A 78 -9.74 -11.60 2.11
C VAL A 78 -9.87 -11.42 0.62
N GLU A 79 -10.46 -12.41 -0.03
CA GLU A 79 -10.92 -12.28 -1.40
C GLU A 79 -12.26 -11.51 -1.42
N VAL A 80 -12.31 -10.49 -2.26
CA VAL A 80 -13.49 -9.66 -2.49
C VAL A 80 -14.33 -10.32 -3.57
N ASN A 81 -15.43 -10.93 -3.14
CA ASN A 81 -16.39 -11.57 -4.02
C ASN A 81 -17.24 -10.54 -4.78
N GLY A 82 -17.61 -10.87 -6.02
CA GLY A 82 -18.51 -10.08 -6.85
C GLY A 82 -17.87 -9.54 -8.13
N GLU A 83 -18.73 -9.26 -9.09
CA GLU A 83 -18.37 -8.63 -10.35
C GLU A 83 -18.41 -7.12 -10.22
N VAL A 84 -17.48 -6.45 -10.90
CA VAL A 84 -17.55 -5.02 -11.14
C VAL A 84 -18.50 -4.82 -12.32
N TRP A 85 -19.56 -4.06 -12.09
CA TRP A 85 -20.50 -3.63 -13.12
C TRP A 85 -20.14 -2.24 -13.62
N THR A 86 -20.52 -1.93 -14.85
CA THR A 86 -20.34 -0.61 -15.45
C THR A 86 -21.70 0.05 -15.69
N PHE A 87 -21.69 1.36 -15.90
CA PHE A 87 -22.87 2.11 -16.31
C PHE A 87 -22.53 2.92 -17.56
N ASP A 88 -23.43 2.92 -18.53
CA ASP A 88 -23.28 3.75 -19.73
C ASP A 88 -23.78 5.18 -19.49
N ARG A 89 -23.75 6.01 -20.54
CA ARG A 89 -24.19 7.42 -20.46
C ARG A 89 -25.69 7.58 -20.19
N SER A 90 -26.49 6.54 -20.45
CA SER A 90 -27.93 6.52 -20.18
C SER A 90 -28.25 6.05 -18.74
N GLY A 91 -27.25 5.55 -18.02
CA GLY A 91 -27.43 4.95 -16.70
C GLY A 91 -27.81 3.47 -16.75
N ALA A 92 -27.73 2.82 -17.92
CA ALA A 92 -27.95 1.38 -18.02
C ALA A 92 -26.79 0.63 -17.36
N ILE A 93 -27.12 -0.31 -16.45
CA ILE A 93 -26.14 -1.17 -15.79
C ILE A 93 -25.75 -2.30 -16.75
N LEU A 94 -24.46 -2.44 -17.02
CA LEU A 94 -23.89 -3.42 -17.94
C LEU A 94 -22.85 -4.28 -17.21
N PRO A 95 -22.69 -5.56 -17.59
CA PRO A 95 -21.59 -6.38 -17.10
C PRO A 95 -20.25 -5.66 -17.31
N GLY A 96 -19.34 -5.81 -16.36
CA GLY A 96 -17.96 -5.33 -16.55
C GLY A 96 -17.16 -6.22 -17.48
N ASP A 97 -15.87 -5.90 -17.56
CA ASP A 97 -14.90 -6.69 -18.32
C ASP A 97 -14.80 -8.12 -17.73
N PRO A 98 -15.08 -9.17 -18.53
CA PRO A 98 -15.12 -10.55 -18.04
C PRO A 98 -13.74 -11.07 -17.64
N VAL A 99 -12.66 -10.62 -18.28
CA VAL A 99 -11.29 -11.01 -17.92
C VAL A 99 -10.97 -10.44 -16.54
N GLN A 100 -11.25 -9.15 -16.35
CA GLN A 100 -11.02 -8.48 -15.08
C GLN A 100 -11.90 -9.01 -13.94
N ASN A 101 -13.13 -9.42 -14.25
CA ASN A 101 -14.03 -10.01 -13.26
C ASN A 101 -13.63 -11.44 -12.89
N GLY A 102 -13.00 -12.19 -13.80
CA GLY A 102 -12.46 -13.51 -13.54
C GLY A 102 -11.18 -13.54 -12.70
N GLU A 103 -10.48 -12.40 -12.56
CA GLU A 103 -9.29 -12.31 -11.72
C GLU A 103 -9.64 -12.14 -10.23
N PRO A 104 -8.98 -12.87 -9.31
CA PRO A 104 -9.14 -12.69 -7.88
C PRO A 104 -8.80 -11.27 -7.43
N LYS A 105 -9.65 -10.72 -6.58
CA LYS A 105 -9.53 -9.37 -6.01
C LYS A 105 -9.33 -9.52 -4.51
N TYR A 106 -8.35 -8.84 -3.94
CA TYR A 106 -8.03 -8.95 -2.52
C TYR A 106 -8.14 -7.62 -1.79
N SER A 107 -8.52 -7.69 -0.52
CA SER A 107 -8.38 -6.62 0.47
C SER A 107 -8.06 -7.25 1.83
N TYR A 108 -8.16 -6.48 2.90
CA TYR A 108 -7.95 -6.98 4.27
C TYR A 108 -9.19 -6.72 5.13
N ARG A 109 -9.52 -7.62 6.07
CA ARG A 109 -10.73 -7.52 6.93
C ARG A 109 -10.80 -6.19 7.67
N ARG A 110 -9.65 -5.68 8.14
CA ARG A 110 -9.54 -4.38 8.81
C ARG A 110 -9.21 -3.21 7.86
N GLY A 111 -9.45 -3.37 6.57
CA GLY A 111 -9.25 -2.37 5.52
C GLY A 111 -7.89 -2.46 4.83
N ILE A 112 -7.87 -2.05 3.56
CA ILE A 112 -6.74 -2.20 2.63
C ILE A 112 -5.42 -1.58 3.13
N ASN A 113 -5.48 -0.57 4.01
CA ASN A 113 -4.27 0.05 4.59
C ASN A 113 -3.46 -0.90 5.48
N THR A 114 -4.00 -2.09 5.76
CA THR A 114 -3.28 -3.18 6.42
C THR A 114 -2.04 -3.58 5.61
N LEU A 115 -2.08 -3.53 4.27
CA LEU A 115 -0.93 -3.85 3.43
C LEU A 115 0.32 -3.03 3.80
N GLY A 116 0.17 -1.72 3.98
CA GLY A 116 1.31 -0.87 4.33
C GLY A 116 1.85 -1.18 5.73
N LYS A 117 0.99 -1.53 6.67
CA LYS A 117 1.42 -1.94 8.02
C LYS A 117 2.18 -3.26 7.98
N LEU A 118 1.74 -4.22 7.16
CA LEU A 118 2.42 -5.50 7.00
C LEU A 118 3.79 -5.32 6.34
N LEU A 119 3.90 -4.49 5.30
CA LEU A 119 5.19 -4.15 4.68
C LEU A 119 6.15 -3.47 5.67
N GLN A 120 5.65 -2.53 6.47
CA GLN A 120 6.47 -1.89 7.51
C GLN A 120 6.91 -2.89 8.57
N ALA A 121 6.01 -3.75 9.06
CA ALA A 121 6.34 -4.77 10.06
C ALA A 121 7.35 -5.80 9.53
N ALA A 122 7.18 -6.28 8.29
CA ALA A 122 8.04 -7.26 7.65
C ALA A 122 9.44 -6.71 7.36
N SER A 123 9.56 -5.41 7.08
CA SER A 123 10.84 -4.74 6.87
C SER A 123 11.51 -4.29 8.16
N GLY A 124 10.74 -4.02 9.22
CA GLY A 124 11.23 -3.37 10.43
C GLY A 124 11.69 -1.93 10.22
N VAL A 125 11.38 -1.31 9.06
CA VAL A 125 11.88 0.02 8.72
C VAL A 125 11.30 1.08 9.66
N GLU A 126 12.12 2.06 10.05
CA GLU A 126 11.66 3.23 10.77
C GLU A 126 10.78 4.10 9.86
N VAL A 127 9.55 4.41 10.32
CA VAL A 127 8.64 5.32 9.62
C VAL A 127 8.31 6.51 10.51
N ARG A 128 8.84 7.68 10.17
CA ARG A 128 8.56 8.96 10.83
C ARG A 128 7.33 9.59 10.20
N ARG A 129 6.20 9.47 10.89
CA ARG A 129 4.90 10.02 10.49
C ARG A 129 4.73 11.46 10.97
N GLU A 130 3.76 12.15 10.39
CA GLU A 130 3.51 13.58 10.64
C GLU A 130 4.73 14.48 10.33
N VAL A 131 5.60 14.02 9.41
CA VAL A 131 6.75 14.77 8.90
C VAL A 131 6.51 15.11 7.43
N ARG A 132 6.23 16.39 7.17
CA ARG A 132 6.13 16.89 5.79
C ARG A 132 7.49 17.42 5.36
N ILE A 133 8.10 16.73 4.41
CA ILE A 133 9.28 17.24 3.70
C ILE A 133 8.84 18.36 2.75
N ALA A 134 9.47 19.52 2.90
CA ALA A 134 9.12 20.74 2.19
C ALA A 134 10.09 21.08 1.06
N SER A 135 11.36 20.70 1.20
CA SER A 135 12.41 20.90 0.22
C SER A 135 13.37 19.71 0.19
N LEU A 136 14.20 19.67 -0.85
CA LEU A 136 15.26 18.68 -1.03
C LEU A 136 16.48 19.41 -1.56
N GLU A 137 17.57 19.39 -0.81
CA GLU A 137 18.81 20.06 -1.15
C GLU A 137 19.95 19.06 -1.13
N ARG A 138 20.83 19.11 -2.14
CA ARG A 138 22.00 18.24 -2.20
C ARG A 138 23.22 19.02 -1.72
N GLU A 139 23.82 18.55 -0.64
CA GLU A 139 25.08 19.07 -0.11
C GLU A 139 26.17 18.00 -0.23
N ASP A 140 27.16 18.26 -1.09
CA ASP A 140 28.25 17.33 -1.41
C ASP A 140 27.75 15.90 -1.74
N LYS A 141 27.94 14.98 -0.79
CA LYS A 141 27.61 13.55 -0.87
C LYS A 141 26.33 13.19 -0.11
N HIS A 142 25.59 14.15 0.43
CA HIS A 142 24.40 13.94 1.23
C HIS A 142 23.19 14.69 0.67
N TRP A 143 22.00 14.26 1.11
CA TRP A 143 20.74 14.94 0.86
C TRP A 143 20.22 15.51 2.18
N LEU A 144 19.83 16.78 2.15
CA LEU A 144 19.05 17.44 3.18
C LEU A 144 17.57 17.46 2.75
N LEU A 145 16.69 17.13 3.69
CA LEU A 145 15.24 17.02 3.52
C LEU A 145 14.51 17.88 4.56
#